data_AF-A0A8T7GP38-F1
#
_entry.id   AF-A0A8T7GP38-F1
#
_cell.length_a   1.000
_cell.length_b   1.000
_cell.length_c   1.000
_cell.angle_alpha   90.00
_cell.angle_beta   90.00
_cell.angle_gamma   90.00
#
_symmetry.space_group_name_H-M   'P 1'
#
loop_
_entity.id
_entity.type
_entity.pdbx_description
1 polymer ?
#
loop_
_entity_poly.entity_id
_entity_poly.type
_entity_poly.pdbx_seq_one_letter_code
_entity_poly.pdbx_strand_id
1 'polypeptide(L)'
;MALEGVEAGAAVSKRIPLLDVHRELGGNVGEFAGWTTVIDYGSIVDEHLAVRRSVGFFDLSHMGRLLVSGADATRLLDRLVPREIAGVEPGWMAGPTAFLNESAGFIDDIMTYRLGGMLGGEWMVVPNAANIERDRVWMEE
;
A
#
# COMPACT_ATOMS: atom_id res chain seq x y z
N MET A 1 -42.64 -5.95 -10.24
CA MET A 1 -41.66 -5.30 -11.14
C MET A 1 -40.31 -5.47 -10.50
N ALA A 2 -39.59 -6.52 -10.90
CA ALA A 2 -38.29 -6.87 -10.33
C ALA A 2 -37.25 -5.87 -10.85
N LEU A 3 -36.44 -5.32 -9.95
CA LEU A 3 -35.27 -4.53 -10.32
C LEU A 3 -34.20 -5.54 -10.74
N GLU A 4 -33.99 -5.65 -12.06
CA GLU A 4 -32.85 -6.37 -12.61
C GLU A 4 -31.57 -5.71 -12.11
N GLY A 5 -30.70 -6.51 -11.50
CA GLY A 5 -29.42 -6.06 -11.01
C GLY A 5 -28.58 -5.54 -12.16
N VAL A 6 -28.13 -4.30 -12.04
CA VAL A 6 -27.08 -3.77 -12.91
C VAL A 6 -25.81 -4.54 -12.55
N GLU A 7 -25.37 -5.46 -13.41
CA GLU A 7 -24.02 -6.01 -13.36
C GLU A 7 -23.07 -4.81 -13.46
N ALA A 8 -22.38 -4.50 -12.36
CA ALA A 8 -21.24 -3.60 -12.38
C ALA A 8 -20.22 -4.23 -13.33
N GLY A 9 -20.11 -3.68 -14.55
CA GLY A 9 -19.14 -4.13 -15.54
C GLY A 9 -17.78 -4.25 -14.86
N ALA A 10 -17.17 -5.43 -14.95
CA ALA A 10 -15.93 -5.75 -14.25
C ALA A 10 -14.90 -4.64 -14.48
N ALA A 11 -14.58 -3.91 -13.41
CA ALA A 11 -13.50 -2.94 -13.45
C ALA A 11 -12.23 -3.68 -13.89
N VAL A 12 -11.48 -3.12 -14.83
CA VAL A 12 -10.25 -3.75 -15.30
C VAL A 12 -9.25 -3.76 -14.15
N SER A 13 -9.10 -4.92 -13.53
CA SER A 13 -8.17 -5.16 -12.44
C SER A 13 -6.72 -4.90 -12.89
N LYS A 14 -5.97 -4.14 -12.09
CA LYS A 14 -4.55 -3.86 -12.34
C LYS A 14 -3.74 -5.12 -12.10
N ARG A 15 -2.78 -5.44 -12.96
CA ARG A 15 -1.96 -6.65 -12.82
C ARG A 15 -0.64 -6.33 -12.11
N ILE A 16 -0.23 -7.15 -11.13
CA ILE A 16 1.11 -7.05 -10.53
C ILE A 16 2.21 -7.39 -11.56
N PRO A 17 3.40 -6.79 -11.48
CA PRO A 17 4.46 -6.98 -12.46
C PRO A 17 4.89 -8.45 -12.61
N LEU A 18 4.97 -9.19 -11.51
CA LEU A 18 5.47 -10.57 -11.47
C LEU A 18 4.39 -11.64 -11.67
N LEU A 19 3.18 -11.29 -12.13
CA LEU A 19 2.07 -12.25 -12.21
C LEU A 19 2.38 -13.51 -13.02
N ASP A 20 3.13 -13.40 -14.12
CA ASP A 20 3.48 -14.58 -14.93
C ASP A 20 4.48 -15.47 -14.21
N VAL A 21 5.43 -14.90 -13.45
CA VAL A 21 6.33 -15.66 -12.58
C VAL A 21 5.53 -16.42 -11.51
N HIS A 22 4.52 -15.78 -10.91
CA HIS A 22 3.65 -16.44 -9.94
C HIS A 22 2.90 -17.62 -10.56
N ARG A 23 2.38 -17.47 -11.78
CA ARG A 23 1.71 -18.57 -12.50
C ARG A 23 2.65 -19.73 -12.79
N GLU A 24 3.87 -19.44 -13.22
CA GLU A 24 4.91 -20.45 -13.46
C GLU A 24 5.29 -21.22 -12.19
N LEU A 25 5.28 -20.55 -11.04
CA LEU A 25 5.53 -21.15 -9.73
C LEU A 25 4.31 -21.88 -9.13
N GLY A 26 3.20 -21.98 -9.87
CA GLY A 26 1.97 -22.65 -9.40
C GLY A 26 1.13 -21.83 -8.43
N GLY A 27 1.35 -20.51 -8.37
CA GLY A 27 0.57 -19.59 -7.55
C GLY A 27 -0.89 -19.49 -8.01
N ASN A 28 -1.80 -19.56 -7.05
CA ASN A 28 -3.22 -19.33 -7.23
C ASN A 28 -3.48 -17.83 -7.42
N VAL A 29 -3.93 -17.43 -8.62
CA VAL A 29 -4.16 -16.02 -8.95
C VAL A 29 -5.60 -15.63 -8.66
N GLY A 30 -5.79 -14.48 -8.00
CA GLY A 30 -7.09 -13.92 -7.68
C GLY A 30 -7.10 -12.40 -7.75
N GLU A 31 -8.24 -11.80 -7.40
CA GLU A 31 -8.39 -10.35 -7.27
C GLU A 31 -8.32 -9.94 -5.80
N PHE A 32 -7.52 -8.92 -5.50
CA PHE A 32 -7.42 -8.29 -4.20
C PHE A 32 -7.24 -6.77 -4.37
N ALA A 33 -8.12 -5.98 -3.75
CA ALA A 33 -8.04 -4.51 -3.76
C ALA A 33 -7.93 -3.89 -5.18
N GLY A 34 -8.64 -4.45 -6.17
CA GLY A 34 -8.58 -4.01 -7.56
C GLY A 34 -7.30 -4.41 -8.30
N TRP A 35 -6.52 -5.34 -7.74
CA TRP A 35 -5.35 -5.93 -8.36
C TRP A 35 -5.50 -7.43 -8.59
N THR A 36 -5.06 -7.91 -9.75
CA THR A 36 -4.86 -9.31 -10.04
C THR A 36 -3.49 -9.69 -9.52
N THR A 37 -3.47 -10.51 -8.46
CA THR A 37 -2.29 -10.90 -7.69
C THR A 37 -2.31 -12.38 -7.33
N VAL A 38 -1.21 -12.90 -6.78
CA VAL A 38 -1.16 -14.23 -6.18
C VAL A 38 -1.80 -14.19 -4.78
N ILE A 39 -2.66 -15.15 -4.48
CA ILE A 39 -3.36 -15.29 -3.19
C ILE A 39 -2.61 -16.28 -2.28
N ASP A 40 -2.20 -17.41 -2.85
CA ASP A 40 -1.52 -18.51 -2.16
C ASP A 40 -0.83 -19.43 -3.19
N TYR A 41 -0.05 -20.38 -2.70
CA TYR A 41 0.62 -21.45 -3.46
C TYR A 41 0.12 -22.84 -3.03
N GLY A 42 -1.13 -22.92 -2.54
CA GLY A 42 -1.85 -24.16 -2.25
C GLY A 42 -2.16 -24.41 -0.77
N SER A 43 -1.36 -23.91 0.17
CA SER A 43 -1.60 -24.10 1.61
C SER A 43 -1.15 -22.88 2.41
N ILE A 44 -2.12 -22.03 2.75
CA ILE A 44 -1.89 -20.83 3.57
C ILE A 44 -1.26 -21.16 4.93
N VAL A 45 -1.52 -22.36 5.46
CA VAL A 45 -0.94 -22.82 6.73
C VAL A 45 0.54 -23.13 6.55
N ASP A 46 0.91 -23.84 5.47
CA ASP A 46 2.32 -24.17 5.22
C ASP A 46 3.13 -22.92 4.86
N GLU A 47 2.56 -21.98 4.12
CA GLU A 47 3.18 -20.67 3.83
C GLU A 47 3.42 -19.88 5.12
N HIS A 48 2.41 -19.81 6.00
CA HIS A 48 2.56 -19.18 7.31
C HIS A 48 3.67 -19.85 8.14
N LEU A 49 3.67 -21.18 8.20
CA LEU A 49 4.66 -21.94 8.95
C LEU A 49 6.06 -21.80 8.36
N ALA A 50 6.20 -21.69 7.04
CA ALA A 50 7.48 -21.46 6.36
C ALA A 50 8.09 -20.12 6.78
N VAL A 51 7.30 -19.04 6.81
CA VAL A 51 7.74 -17.71 7.30
C VAL A 51 8.14 -17.76 8.77
N ARG A 52 7.37 -18.49 9.61
CA ARG A 52 7.64 -18.58 11.05
C ARG A 52 8.86 -19.44 11.39
N ARG A 53 9.15 -20.45 10.59
CA ARG A 53 10.20 -21.44 10.87
C ARG A 53 11.47 -21.23 10.04
N SER A 54 11.41 -20.44 8.98
CA SER A 54 12.51 -20.24 8.04
C SER A 54 12.39 -18.85 7.37
N VAL A 55 12.08 -18.80 6.08
CA VAL A 55 11.98 -17.59 5.26
C VAL A 55 10.76 -17.70 4.36
N GLY A 56 10.14 -16.56 4.05
CA GLY A 56 9.11 -16.46 3.02
C GLY A 56 9.30 -15.21 2.17
N PHE A 57 8.79 -15.27 0.94
CA PHE A 57 8.82 -14.18 -0.02
C PHE A 57 7.38 -13.75 -0.32
N PHE A 58 7.15 -12.44 -0.35
CA PHE A 58 5.84 -11.86 -0.63
C PHE A 58 5.98 -10.86 -1.77
N ASP A 59 5.07 -10.91 -2.75
CA ASP A 59 4.94 -9.84 -3.74
C ASP A 59 3.94 -8.78 -3.24
N LEU A 60 4.48 -7.68 -2.72
CA LEU A 60 3.71 -6.51 -2.28
C LEU A 60 3.69 -5.39 -3.33
N SER A 61 3.85 -5.73 -4.62
CA SER A 61 3.88 -4.74 -5.70
C SER A 61 2.57 -3.96 -5.86
N HIS A 62 1.46 -4.52 -5.39
CA HIS A 62 0.14 -3.89 -5.40
C HIS A 62 -0.02 -2.75 -4.38
N MET A 63 0.87 -2.65 -3.38
CA MET A 63 0.88 -1.54 -2.42
C MET A 63 1.19 -0.20 -3.11
N GLY A 64 0.60 0.88 -2.60
CA GLY A 64 0.81 2.21 -3.14
C GLY A 64 2.21 2.74 -2.87
N ARG A 65 2.67 3.66 -3.72
CA ARG A 65 3.91 4.43 -3.54
C ARG A 65 3.66 5.87 -3.99
N LEU A 66 3.51 6.77 -3.03
CA LEU A 66 3.31 8.20 -3.25
C LEU A 66 4.59 8.95 -2.87
N LEU A 67 5.23 9.59 -3.84
CA LEU A 67 6.40 10.43 -3.59
C LEU A 67 5.94 11.83 -3.16
N VAL A 68 6.51 12.34 -2.07
CA VAL A 68 6.23 13.68 -1.55
C VAL A 68 7.52 14.48 -1.56
N SER A 69 7.45 15.65 -2.18
CA SER A 69 8.59 16.51 -2.48
C SER A 69 8.26 17.97 -2.22
N GLY A 70 9.30 18.80 -2.06
CA GLY A 70 9.17 20.24 -1.83
C GLY A 70 9.54 20.63 -0.40
N ALA A 71 9.74 21.93 -0.19
CA ALA A 71 10.22 22.48 1.09
C ALA A 71 9.27 22.21 2.26
N ASP A 72 7.97 22.08 1.98
CA ASP A 72 6.92 21.84 2.99
C ASP A 72 6.58 20.36 3.19
N ALA A 73 7.22 19.42 2.49
CA ALA A 73 6.84 18.01 2.50
C ALA A 73 6.80 17.40 3.92
N THR A 74 7.83 17.69 4.73
CA THR A 74 7.88 17.23 6.13
C THR A 74 6.76 17.84 6.98
N ARG A 75 6.51 19.14 6.82
CA ARG A 75 5.48 19.87 7.57
C ARG A 75 4.08 19.38 7.21
N LEU A 76 3.85 19.05 5.94
CA LEU A 76 2.61 18.43 5.48
C LEU A 76 2.39 17.09 6.20
N LEU A 77 3.39 16.21 6.17
CA LEU A 77 3.27 14.87 6.76
C LEU A 77 3.07 14.91 8.28
N ASP A 78 3.80 15.77 9.00
CA ASP A 78 3.60 15.99 10.45
C ASP A 78 2.16 16.38 10.80
N ARG A 79 1.47 17.13 9.91
CA ARG A 79 0.06 17.52 10.12
C ARG A 79 -0.90 16.34 9.94
N LEU A 80 -0.58 15.41 9.04
CA LEU A 80 -1.52 14.37 8.60
C LEU A 80 -1.48 13.11 9.47
N VAL A 81 -0.45 12.93 10.29
CA VAL A 81 -0.24 11.72 11.09
C VAL A 81 -0.11 12.04 12.59
N PRO A 82 -0.51 11.13 13.49
CA PRO A 82 -0.48 11.36 14.93
C PRO A 82 0.91 11.11 15.54
N ARG A 83 1.99 11.36 14.80
CA ARG A 83 3.37 11.18 15.27
C ARG A 83 4.31 12.19 14.62
N GLU A 84 5.46 12.42 15.26
CA GLU A 84 6.52 13.24 14.67
C GLU A 84 7.23 12.50 13.53
N ILE A 85 7.26 13.13 12.36
CA ILE A 85 7.94 12.74 11.13
C ILE A 85 9.22 13.56 10.95
N ALA A 86 9.24 14.84 11.36
CA ALA A 86 10.40 15.73 11.17
C ALA A 86 11.73 15.19 11.74
N GLY A 87 11.68 14.49 12.88
CA GLY A 87 12.86 13.91 13.52
C GLY A 87 13.40 12.63 12.88
N VAL A 88 12.78 12.10 11.82
CA VAL A 88 13.25 10.86 11.18
C VAL A 88 14.40 11.16 10.22
N GLU A 89 15.49 10.40 10.34
CA GLU A 89 16.69 10.55 9.52
C GLU A 89 16.49 10.03 8.09
N PRO A 90 17.20 10.58 7.09
CA PRO A 90 17.23 10.03 5.73
C PRO A 90 17.59 8.53 5.73
N GLY A 91 16.86 7.75 4.93
CA GLY A 91 16.98 6.29 4.84
C GLY A 91 16.12 5.51 5.84
N TRP A 92 15.47 6.18 6.79
CA TRP A 92 14.68 5.53 7.83
C TRP A 92 13.17 5.58 7.58
N MET A 93 12.48 4.58 8.12
CA MET A 93 11.03 4.52 8.15
C MET A 93 10.46 5.29 9.36
N ALA A 94 9.42 6.06 9.09
CA ALA A 94 8.62 6.85 10.01
C ALA A 94 7.24 6.18 10.23
N GLY A 95 7.19 4.92 10.67
CA GLY A 95 5.93 4.17 10.82
C GLY A 95 6.06 2.75 11.39
N PRO A 96 5.02 1.90 11.33
CA PRO A 96 3.68 2.18 10.78
C PRO A 96 2.95 3.29 11.55
N THR A 97 2.17 4.10 10.85
CA THR A 97 1.36 5.20 11.42
C THR A 97 0.01 5.27 10.71
N ALA A 98 -0.78 6.31 10.97
CA ALA A 98 -2.12 6.44 10.42
C ALA A 98 -2.34 7.84 9.86
N PHE A 99 -3.03 7.95 8.74
CA PHE A 99 -3.75 9.16 8.40
C PHE A 99 -5.02 9.21 9.22
N LEU A 100 -5.25 10.32 9.91
CA LEU A 100 -6.46 10.57 10.70
C LEU A 100 -7.24 11.74 10.11
N ASN A 101 -8.56 11.67 10.17
CA ASN A 101 -9.42 12.81 9.89
C ASN A 101 -9.50 13.77 11.10
N GLU A 102 -10.22 14.88 10.94
CA GLU A 102 -10.38 15.92 11.99
C GLU A 102 -11.03 15.41 13.28
N SER A 103 -11.77 14.31 13.22
CA SER A 103 -12.39 13.65 14.38
C SER A 103 -11.51 12.56 14.99
N ALA A 104 -10.22 12.51 14.62
CA ALA A 104 -9.26 11.45 14.98
C ALA A 104 -9.66 10.03 14.52
N GLY A 105 -10.53 9.92 13.51
CA GLY A 105 -10.89 8.66 12.89
C GLY A 105 -9.86 8.22 11.85
N PHE A 106 -9.62 6.90 11.75
CA PHE A 106 -8.68 6.34 10.77
C PHE A 106 -9.17 6.56 9.34
N ILE A 107 -8.26 7.03 8.50
CA ILE A 107 -8.41 7.05 7.05
C ILE A 107 -7.68 5.82 6.49
N ASP A 108 -6.38 5.72 6.72
CA ASP A 108 -5.56 4.55 6.38
C ASP A 108 -4.42 4.38 7.38
N ASP A 109 -3.92 3.15 7.53
CA ASP A 109 -2.61 2.90 8.09
C ASP A 109 -1.55 2.91 6.98
N ILE A 110 -0.44 3.61 7.23
CA ILE A 110 0.57 3.88 6.21
C ILE A 110 1.98 3.62 6.75
N MET A 111 2.91 3.40 5.83
CA MET A 111 4.35 3.46 6.12
C MET A 111 4.98 4.61 5.36
N THR A 112 5.70 5.48 6.07
CA THR A 112 6.34 6.65 5.48
C THR A 112 7.86 6.49 5.57
N TYR A 113 8.60 6.77 4.51
CA TYR A 113 10.06 6.63 4.46
C TYR A 113 10.70 7.95 4.08
N ARG A 114 11.74 8.37 4.80
CA ARG A 114 12.55 9.52 4.40
C ARG A 114 13.59 9.06 3.39
N LEU A 115 13.50 9.52 2.15
CA LEU A 115 14.36 9.06 1.07
C LEU A 115 15.67 9.86 0.94
N GLY A 116 15.74 11.05 1.54
CA GLY A 116 16.91 11.93 1.43
C GLY A 116 17.24 12.34 -0.01
N GLY A 117 16.22 12.47 -0.86
CA GLY A 117 16.39 12.89 -2.26
C GLY A 117 16.85 11.79 -3.24
N MET A 118 17.10 10.55 -2.78
CA MET A 118 17.62 9.46 -3.65
C MET A 118 16.72 9.08 -4.83
N LEU A 119 15.41 9.32 -4.74
CA LEU A 119 14.41 8.91 -5.72
C LEU A 119 13.61 10.09 -6.31
N GLY A 120 14.16 11.31 -6.30
CA GLY A 120 13.48 12.51 -6.81
C GLY A 120 12.40 13.07 -5.87
N GLY A 121 12.33 12.57 -4.63
CA GLY A 121 11.51 13.13 -3.56
C GLY A 121 12.13 12.97 -2.18
N GLU A 122 11.64 13.76 -1.21
CA GLU A 122 12.14 13.75 0.17
C GLU A 122 11.53 12.61 0.97
N TRP A 123 10.27 12.27 0.69
CA TRP A 123 9.51 11.22 1.38
C TRP A 123 8.80 10.28 0.40
N MET A 124 8.59 9.05 0.84
CA MET A 124 7.70 8.07 0.20
C MET A 124 6.64 7.61 1.20
N VAL A 125 5.37 7.79 0.87
CA VAL A 125 4.25 7.23 1.61
C VAL A 125 3.78 5.97 0.91
N VAL A 126 3.64 4.90 1.68
CA VAL A 126 3.17 3.57 1.24
C VAL A 126 1.79 3.32 1.88
N PRO A 127 0.70 3.64 1.17
CA PRO A 127 -0.66 3.33 1.61
C PRO A 127 -1.09 1.91 1.22
N ASN A 128 -2.20 1.45 1.79
CA ASN A 128 -2.82 0.19 1.41
C ASN A 128 -3.27 0.21 -0.05
N ALA A 129 -3.24 -0.96 -0.70
CA ALA A 129 -3.50 -1.09 -2.13
C ALA A 129 -4.88 -0.56 -2.57
N ALA A 130 -5.89 -0.69 -1.72
CA ALA A 130 -7.24 -0.19 -2.00
C ALA A 130 -7.36 1.33 -1.88
N ASN A 131 -6.43 1.98 -1.18
CA ASN A 131 -6.59 3.34 -0.69
C ASN A 131 -5.70 4.36 -1.41
N ILE A 132 -4.85 3.92 -2.34
CA ILE A 132 -3.83 4.74 -3.02
C ILE A 132 -4.39 6.09 -3.51
N GLU A 133 -5.49 6.07 -4.25
CA GLU A 133 -6.05 7.29 -4.84
C GLU A 133 -6.75 8.17 -3.79
N ARG A 134 -7.45 7.55 -2.84
CA ARG A 134 -8.11 8.25 -1.75
C ARG A 134 -7.10 8.96 -0.85
N ASP A 135 -6.00 8.30 -0.55
CA ASP A 135 -4.93 8.84 0.29
C ASP A 135 -4.15 9.95 -0.44
N ARG A 136 -3.94 9.81 -1.75
CA ARG A 136 -3.38 10.90 -2.58
C ARG A 136 -4.25 12.16 -2.49
N VAL A 137 -5.56 12.01 -2.65
CA VAL A 137 -6.51 13.14 -2.54
C VAL A 137 -6.50 13.72 -1.12
N TRP A 138 -6.53 12.89 -0.09
CA TRP A 138 -6.47 13.34 1.31
C TRP A 138 -5.22 14.19 1.61
N MET A 139 -4.08 13.85 1.01
CA MET A 139 -2.84 14.61 1.19
C MET A 139 -2.83 15.96 0.46
N GLU A 140 -3.71 16.17 -0.51
CA GLU A 140 -3.83 17.40 -1.30
C GLU A 140 -4.85 18.40 -0.72
N GLU A 141 -5.67 17.98 0.26
CA GLU A 141 -6.65 18.81 0.99
C GLU A 141 -6.04 19.65 2.14
#